data_AF-A0A379T939-F1
#
_entry.id   AF-A0A379T939-F1
#
_cell.length_a   1.000
_cell.length_b   1.000
_cell.length_c   1.000
_cell.angle_alpha   90.00
_cell.angle_beta   90.00
_cell.angle_gamma   90.00
#
_symmetry.space_group_name_H-M   'P 1'
#
loop_
_entity.id
_entity.type
_entity.pdbx_description
1 polymer ?
#
loop_
_entity_poly.entity_id
_entity_poly.type
_entity_poly.pdbx_seq_one_letter_code
_entity_poly.pdbx_strand_id
1 'polypeptide(L)' 'MQNPYTVADYLLDRLAGCGIGHLFGVPGDYNLQFLDHVIDHPTLRWVGCANELNAAYAADGYARMSGRGARC' A
#
# COMPACT_ATOMS: atom_id res chain seq x y z
N MET A 1 -0.99 17.97 15.73
CA MET A 1 0.07 18.50 14.85
C MET A 1 -0.38 18.22 13.43
N GLN A 2 -0.53 19.22 12.57
CA GLN A 2 -0.90 19.00 11.17
C GLN A 2 0.33 18.41 10.47
N ASN A 3 0.30 17.12 10.14
CA ASN A 3 1.31 16.54 9.28
C ASN A 3 1.14 17.20 7.90
N PRO A 4 2.18 17.86 7.34
CA PRO A 4 2.05 18.49 6.04
C PRO A 4 1.68 17.41 5.02
N TYR A 5 0.68 17.68 4.18
CA TYR A 5 0.29 16.76 3.11
C TYR A 5 1.51 16.45 2.24
N THR A 6 1.95 15.21 2.28
CA THR A 6 3.20 14.77 1.65
C THR A 6 2.95 14.20 0.25
N VAL A 7 4.03 13.99 -0.50
CA VAL A 7 3.97 13.23 -1.75
C VAL A 7 3.47 11.80 -1.50
N ALA A 8 3.75 11.23 -0.32
CA ALA A 8 3.24 9.91 0.06
C ALA A 8 1.72 9.91 0.14
N ASP A 9 1.13 10.88 0.85
CA ASP A 9 -0.33 11.03 0.96
C ASP A 9 -0.99 11.19 -0.42
N TYR A 10 -0.39 12.01 -1.29
CA TYR A 10 -0.87 12.16 -2.67
C TYR A 10 -0.84 10.86 -3.46
N LEU A 11 0.25 10.07 -3.37
CA LEU A 11 0.34 8.79 -4.05
C LEU A 11 -0.72 7.81 -3.54
N LEU A 12 -0.96 7.79 -2.23
CA LEU A 12 -1.97 6.94 -1.59
C LEU A 12 -3.39 7.33 -2.01
N ASP A 13 -3.72 8.62 -1.99
CA ASP A 13 -5.00 9.14 -2.47
C ASP A 13 -5.26 8.76 -3.93
N ARG A 14 -4.23 8.84 -4.79
CA ARG A 14 -4.35 8.47 -6.20
C ARG A 14 -4.53 6.96 -6.39
N LEU A 15 -3.82 6.14 -5.61
CA LEU A 15 -4.02 4.68 -5.62
C LEU A 15 -5.44 4.31 -5.18
N ALA A 16 -5.92 4.94 -4.10
CA ALA A 16 -7.29 4.80 -3.63
C ALA A 16 -8.32 5.26 -4.68
N GLY A 17 -8.08 6.38 -5.35
CA GLY A 17 -8.91 6.90 -6.46
C GLY A 17 -8.93 5.98 -7.68
N CYS A 18 -7.86 5.23 -7.93
CA CYS A 18 -7.83 4.15 -8.92
C CYS A 18 -8.61 2.90 -8.46
N GLY A 19 -9.17 2.89 -7.25
CA GLY A 19 -9.89 1.77 -6.64
C GLY A 19 -8.98 0.65 -6.14
N ILE A 20 -7.72 0.97 -5.86
CA ILE A 20 -6.81 0.06 -5.19
C ILE A 20 -7.06 0.20 -3.70
N GLY A 21 -7.40 -0.90 -3.03
CA GLY A 21 -7.71 -0.91 -1.59
C GLY A 21 -6.69 -1.65 -0.74
N HIS A 22 -5.77 -2.41 -1.34
CA HIS A 22 -4.82 -3.24 -0.62
C HIS A 22 -3.40 -3.04 -1.15
N LEU A 23 -2.45 -2.79 -0.25
CA LEU A 23 -1.02 -2.77 -0.51
C LEU A 23 -0.38 -4.01 0.13
N PHE A 24 0.39 -4.76 -0.66
CA PHE A 24 1.13 -5.93 -0.19
C PHE A 24 2.63 -5.64 -0.22
N GLY A 25 3.33 -5.94 0.87
CA GLY A 25 4.78 -5.77 0.93
C GLY A 25 5.39 -6.24 2.24
N VAL A 26 6.71 -6.05 2.37
CA VAL A 26 7.47 -6.39 3.57
C VAL A 26 7.89 -5.08 4.25
N PRO A 27 7.73 -4.95 5.58
CA PRO A 27 8.25 -3.78 6.28
C PRO A 27 9.78 -3.76 6.20
N GLY A 28 10.34 -2.62 5.87
CA GLY A 28 11.78 -2.39 5.76
C GLY A 28 12.15 -0.98 6.23
N ASP A 29 13.38 -0.81 6.68
CA ASP A 29 13.78 0.41 7.39
C ASP A 29 13.61 1.69 6.56
N TYR A 30 13.70 1.56 5.23
CA TYR A 30 13.51 2.64 4.26
C TYR A 30 12.04 2.98 3.96
N ASN A 31 11.11 2.06 4.20
CA ASN A 31 9.69 2.26 3.88
C ASN A 31 8.82 2.51 5.13
N LEU A 32 9.39 2.46 6.35
CA LEU A 32 8.65 2.66 7.60
C LEU A 32 7.86 3.98 7.64
N GLN A 33 8.48 5.11 7.28
CA GLN A 33 7.77 6.40 7.26
C GLN A 33 6.62 6.40 6.24
N PHE A 34 6.81 5.77 5.08
CA PHE A 34 5.75 5.61 4.08
C PHE A 34 4.64 4.67 4.55
N LEU A 35 5.01 3.62 5.30
CA LEU A 35 4.10 2.65 5.88
C LEU A 35 3.14 3.31 6.88
N ASP A 36 3.66 4.23 7.70
CA ASP A 36 2.84 4.99 8.65
C ASP A 36 1.71 5.74 7.93
N HIS A 37 2.02 6.39 6.80
CA HIS A 37 1.02 7.04 5.94
C HIS A 37 0.02 6.04 5.32
N VAL A 38 0.47 4.84 4.93
CA VAL A 38 -0.41 3.79 4.38
C VAL A 38 -1.38 3.27 5.45
N ILE A 39 -0.89 3.06 6.67
CA ILE A 39 -1.67 2.54 7.80
C ILE A 39 -2.71 3.58 8.25
N ASP A 40 -2.36 4.87 8.24
CA ASP A 40 -3.26 5.96 8.61
C ASP A 40 -4.30 6.29 7.53
N HIS A 41 -4.15 5.75 6.31
CA HIS A 41 -5.05 6.08 5.20
C HIS A 41 -6.43 5.38 5.35
N PRO A 42 -7.55 6.12 5.24
CA PRO A 42 -8.89 5.59 5.59
C PRO A 42 -9.40 4.47 4.67
N THR A 43 -8.91 4.41 3.43
CA THR A 43 -9.40 3.47 2.41
C THR A 43 -8.37 2.41 1.99
N LEU A 44 -7.10 2.56 2.35
CA LEU A 44 -6.05 1.63 1.97
C LEU A 44 -5.75 0.69 3.13
N ARG A 45 -5.51 -0.57 2.82
CA ARG A 45 -5.16 -1.59 3.80
C ARG A 45 -3.78 -2.14 3.50
N TRP A 46 -2.90 -2.03 4.48
CA TRP A 46 -1.61 -2.70 4.46
C TRP A 46 -1.76 -4.20 4.72
N VAL A 47 -1.07 -5.02 3.92
CA VAL A 47 -0.97 -6.47 4.07
C VAL A 47 0.51 -6.87 4.10
N GLY A 48 1.01 -7.11 5.31
CA GLY A 48 2.38 -7.56 5.52
C GLY A 48 2.63 -8.97 4.99
N CYS A 49 3.73 -9.15 4.28
CA CYS A 49 4.19 -10.43 3.74
C CYS A 49 5.54 -10.81 4.34
N ALA A 50 5.85 -12.12 4.36
CA ALA A 50 7.09 -12.64 4.95
C ALA A 50 8.33 -12.45 4.07
N ASN A 51 8.13 -12.28 2.76
CA ASN A 51 9.17 -11.98 1.78
C ASN A 51 8.55 -11.29 0.55
N GLU A 52 9.39 -10.67 -0.27
CA GLU A 52 8.98 -9.86 -1.43
C GLU A 52 8.36 -10.69 -2.55
N LEU A 53 8.76 -11.97 -2.66
CA LEU A 53 8.19 -12.93 -3.60
C LEU A 53 6.73 -13.23 -3.25
N ASN A 54 6.45 -13.51 -1.98
CA ASN A 54 5.11 -13.75 -1.46
C ASN A 54 4.23 -12.52 -1.63
N ALA A 55 4.78 -11.32 -1.40
CA ALA A 55 4.06 -10.07 -1.67
C ALA A 55 3.68 -9.93 -3.14
N ALA A 56 4.58 -10.28 -4.07
CA ALA A 56 4.32 -10.24 -5.50
C ALA A 56 3.18 -11.18 -5.90
N TYR A 57 3.21 -12.43 -5.41
CA TYR A 57 2.15 -13.39 -5.69
C TYR A 57 0.81 -13.00 -5.07
N ALA A 58 0.82 -12.45 -3.85
CA ALA A 58 -0.39 -11.97 -3.19
C ALA A 58 -1.00 -10.77 -3.94
N ALA A 59 -0.17 -9.82 -4.38
CA ALA A 59 -0.62 -8.68 -5.17
C ALA A 59 -1.18 -9.10 -6.54
N ASP A 60 -0.53 -10.04 -7.24
CA ASP A 60 -1.01 -10.56 -8.52
C ASP A 60 -2.32 -11.36 -8.34
N GLY A 61 -2.39 -12.22 -7.32
CA GLY A 61 -3.61 -12.95 -6.98
C GLY A 61 -4.76 -12.02 -6.61
N TYR A 62 -4.50 -10.98 -5.82
CA TYR A 62 -5.49 -9.97 -5.48
C TYR A 62 -5.93 -9.17 -6.70
N ALA A 63 -5.00 -8.78 -7.58
CA ALA A 63 -5.31 -8.09 -8.82
C ALA A 63 -6.18 -8.93 -9.76
N ARG A 64 -5.96 -10.26 -9.82
CA ARG A 64 -6.80 -11.17 -10.61
C ARG A 64 -8.20 -11.34 -10.04
N MET A 65 -8.33 -11.38 -8.72
CA MET A 65 -9.60 -11.60 -8.03
C MET A 65 -10.45 -10.32 -7.92
N SER A 66 -9.82 -9.16 -7.68
CA SER A 66 -10.48 -7.85 -7.54
C SER A 66 -10.40 -6.97 -8.80
N GLY A 67 -9.68 -7.41 -9.84
CA GLY A 67 -9.44 -6.63 -11.07
C GLY A 67 -8.44 -5.47 -10.92
N ARG A 68 -7.86 -5.25 -9.72
CA ARG A 68 -6.98 -4.11 -9.38
C ARG A 68 -6.02 -4.50 -8.24
N GLY A 69 -4.74 -4.15 -8.32
CA GLY A 69 -3.77 -4.38 -7.25
C GLY A 69 -2.56 -3.46 -7.35
N ALA A 70 -2.02 -3.05 -6.20
CA ALA A 70 -0.73 -2.35 -6.11
C ALA A 70 0.23 -3.10 -5.18
N ARG A 71 1.51 -2.92 -5.44
CA ARG A 71 2.64 -3.39 -4.62
C ARG A 71 3.49 -2.18 -4.25
N CYS A 72 4.00 -2.16 -3.03
CA CYS A 72 5.12 -1.30 -2.66
C CYS A 72 6.35 -2.14 -2.30
#